data_AF-A0A5V4Z6K6-F1
#
_entry.id   AF-A0A5V4Z6K6-F1
#
_cell.length_a   1.000
_cell.length_b   1.000
_cell.length_c   1.000
_cell.angle_alpha   90.00
_cell.angle_beta   90.00
_cell.angle_gamma   90.00
#
_symmetry.space_group_name_H-M   'P 1'
#
loop_
_entity.id
_entity.type
_entity.pdbx_description
1 polymer ?
#
loop_
_entity_poly.entity_id
_entity_poly.type
_entity_poly.pdbx_seq_one_letter_code
_entity_poly.pdbx_strand_id
1 'polypeptide(L)'
;MKTDTDGLTMNQLAERNAEHVATIAALAAENAAMKSAKEIIRHLNANREEANFCGIDDCHIDDAVEAMLTPATDAFLAEVRAQGVEMFSEKFGGGTPLSNLVKEVAADFAAKLRKGVAQ
;
A
#
# COMPACT_ATOMS: atom_id res chain seq x y z
N MET A 1 -21.92 -21.95 -15.66
CA MET A 1 -21.02 -21.20 -14.76
C MET A 1 -20.48 -20.04 -15.58
N LYS A 2 -21.02 -18.83 -15.41
CA LYS A 2 -20.47 -17.65 -16.08
C LYS A 2 -19.11 -17.39 -15.42
N THR A 3 -18.04 -17.37 -16.21
CA THR A 3 -16.73 -16.97 -15.72
C THR A 3 -16.75 -15.46 -15.59
N ASP A 4 -17.06 -14.98 -14.39
CA ASP A 4 -17.04 -13.58 -13.97
C ASP A 4 -15.59 -13.04 -14.06
N THR A 5 -15.15 -12.80 -15.29
CA THR A 5 -13.78 -12.41 -15.63
C THR A 5 -13.69 -10.93 -16.00
N ASP A 6 -14.74 -10.15 -15.72
CA ASP A 6 -14.86 -8.75 -16.13
C ASP A 6 -14.65 -8.53 -17.65
N GLY A 7 -14.77 -9.59 -18.47
CA GLY A 7 -14.48 -9.56 -19.91
C GLY A 7 -12.99 -9.65 -20.28
N LEU A 8 -12.10 -9.97 -19.33
CA LEU A 8 -10.66 -10.09 -19.54
C LEU A 8 -10.29 -11.44 -20.18
N THR A 9 -9.24 -11.41 -21.01
CA THR A 9 -8.60 -12.63 -21.52
C THR A 9 -7.83 -13.35 -20.42
N MET A 10 -7.56 -14.65 -20.60
CA MET A 10 -6.75 -15.42 -19.64
C MET A 10 -5.36 -14.81 -19.39
N ASN A 11 -4.76 -14.19 -20.40
CA ASN A 11 -3.47 -13.51 -20.25
C ASN A 11 -3.59 -12.26 -19.37
N GLN A 12 -4.63 -11.45 -19.56
CA GLN A 12 -4.86 -10.26 -18.72
C GLN A 12 -5.20 -10.62 -17.27
N LEU A 13 -5.91 -11.74 -17.05
CA LEU A 13 -6.16 -12.25 -15.71
C LEU A 13 -4.87 -12.73 -15.03
N ALA A 14 -3.99 -13.40 -15.79
CA ALA A 14 -2.69 -13.82 -15.27
C ALA A 14 -1.81 -12.62 -14.89
N GLU A 15 -1.81 -11.57 -15.70
CA GLU A 15 -1.11 -10.31 -15.42
C GLU A 15 -1.64 -9.63 -14.16
N ARG A 16 -2.96 -9.42 -14.06
CA ARG A 16 -3.59 -8.84 -12.85
C ARG A 16 -3.30 -9.65 -11.59
N ASN A 17 -3.34 -10.98 -11.71
CA ASN A 17 -3.01 -11.85 -10.58
C ASN A 17 -1.53 -11.73 -10.17
N ALA A 18 -0.61 -11.58 -11.13
CA ALA A 18 0.80 -11.36 -10.84
C ALA A 18 1.01 -10.03 -10.08
N GLU A 19 0.33 -8.96 -10.48
CA GLU A 19 0.36 -7.66 -9.78
C GLU A 19 -0.18 -7.77 -8.34
N HIS A 20 -1.30 -8.45 -8.14
CA HIS A 20 -1.87 -8.68 -6.80
C HIS A 20 -0.92 -9.50 -5.93
N VAL A 21 -0.33 -10.57 -6.46
CA VAL A 21 0.65 -11.40 -5.73
C VAL A 21 1.88 -10.58 -5.34
N ALA A 22 2.40 -9.75 -6.25
CA ALA A 22 3.52 -8.86 -5.96
C ALA A 22 3.21 -7.86 -4.85
N THR A 23 2.01 -7.26 -4.87
CA THR A 23 1.54 -6.33 -3.83
C THR A 23 1.43 -7.04 -2.48
N ILE A 24 0.81 -8.23 -2.44
CA ILE A 24 0.66 -9.01 -1.21
C ILE A 24 2.03 -9.41 -0.65
N ALA A 25 2.97 -9.80 -1.51
CA ALA A 25 4.33 -10.17 -1.09
C ALA A 25 5.07 -8.97 -0.47
N ALA A 26 4.95 -7.77 -1.05
CA ALA A 26 5.54 -6.55 -0.51
C ALA A 26 4.95 -6.18 0.87
N LEU A 27 3.61 -6.20 1.00
CA LEU A 27 2.93 -5.95 2.28
C LEU A 27 3.29 -7.00 3.34
N ALA A 28 3.44 -8.26 2.95
CA ALA A 28 3.85 -9.32 3.85
C ALA A 28 5.30 -9.13 4.35
N ALA A 29 6.19 -8.67 3.47
CA ALA A 29 7.57 -8.35 3.82
C ALA A 29 7.66 -7.19 4.84
N GLU A 30 6.92 -6.09 4.62
CA GLU A 30 6.83 -4.99 5.59
C GLU A 30 6.29 -5.47 6.94
N ASN A 31 5.23 -6.28 6.93
CA ASN A 31 4.67 -6.83 8.16
C ASN A 31 5.67 -7.72 8.92
N ALA A 32 6.53 -8.47 8.21
CA ALA A 32 7.58 -9.27 8.83
C ALA A 32 8.68 -8.37 9.43
N ALA A 33 9.10 -7.33 8.69
CA ALA A 33 10.08 -6.35 9.16
C ALA A 33 9.60 -5.61 10.42
N MET A 34 8.35 -5.13 10.43
CA MET A 34 7.74 -4.48 11.60
C MET A 34 7.68 -5.41 12.83
N LYS A 35 7.38 -6.70 12.62
CA LYS A 35 7.40 -7.69 13.71
C LYS A 35 8.81 -7.90 14.26
N SER A 36 9.84 -7.87 13.40
CA SER A 36 11.24 -7.92 13.83
C SER A 36 11.61 -6.67 14.64
N ALA A 37 11.27 -5.47 14.14
CA ALA A 37 11.49 -4.21 14.84
C ALA A 37 10.84 -4.19 16.22
N LYS A 38 9.61 -4.71 16.35
CA LYS A 38 8.93 -4.86 17.63
C LYS A 38 9.74 -5.71 18.62
N GLU A 39 10.34 -6.81 18.18
CA GLU A 39 11.16 -7.66 19.05
C GLU A 39 12.47 -6.99 19.46
N ILE A 40 13.12 -6.25 18.55
CA ILE A 40 14.29 -5.42 18.84
C ILE A 40 13.95 -4.42 19.96
N ILE A 41 12.86 -3.66 19.80
CA ILE A 41 12.41 -2.68 20.79
C ILE A 41 12.10 -3.35 22.13
N ARG A 42 11.49 -4.54 22.13
CA ARG A 42 11.23 -5.30 23.36
C ARG A 42 12.52 -5.69 24.07
N HIS A 43 13.54 -6.13 23.34
CA HIS A 43 14.84 -6.50 23.89
C HIS A 43 15.56 -5.29 24.51
N LEU A 44 15.58 -4.16 23.78
CA LEU A 44 16.19 -2.92 24.29
C LEU A 44 15.50 -2.40 25.55
N ASN A 45 14.17 -2.47 25.62
CA ASN A 45 13.42 -2.07 26.81
C ASN A 45 13.66 -2.98 28.03
N ALA A 46 13.82 -4.29 27.83
CA ALA A 46 14.04 -5.24 28.92
C ALA A 46 15.45 -5.17 29.51
N ASN A 47 16.45 -4.84 28.68
CA ASN A 47 17.87 -4.89 29.05
C ASN A 47 18.52 -3.50 29.07
N ARG A 48 17.77 -2.47 29.49
CA ARG A 48 18.16 -1.06 29.34
C ARG A 48 19.53 -0.71 29.96
N GLU A 49 19.94 -1.38 31.04
CA GLU A 49 21.26 -1.19 31.66
C GLU A 49 22.40 -1.95 30.94
N GLU A 50 22.12 -3.11 30.34
CA GLU A 50 23.10 -3.91 29.58
C GLU A 50 23.30 -3.42 28.15
N ALA A 51 22.24 -2.93 27.49
CA ALA A 51 22.30 -2.35 26.15
C ALA A 51 23.27 -1.15 26.09
N ASN A 52 23.26 -0.33 27.15
CA ASN A 52 24.13 0.84 27.30
C ASN A 52 25.60 0.47 27.58
N PHE A 53 25.87 -0.75 28.06
CA PHE A 53 27.23 -1.23 28.39
C PHE A 53 27.90 -1.96 27.22
N CYS A 54 27.13 -2.60 26.33
CA CYS A 54 27.65 -3.47 25.26
C CYS A 54 27.67 -2.82 23.85
N GLY A 55 27.22 -1.57 23.67
CA GLY A 55 27.17 -0.92 22.35
C GLY A 55 26.20 -1.57 21.36
N ILE A 56 25.27 -2.40 21.86
CA ILE A 56 24.23 -3.11 21.09
C ILE A 56 23.09 -2.15 20.67
N ASP A 57 23.05 -0.97 21.31
CA ASP A 57 22.13 0.16 21.17
C ASP A 57 22.02 0.68 19.72
N ASP A 58 23.11 1.17 19.13
CA ASP A 58 23.03 1.97 17.90
C ASP A 58 22.67 1.14 16.64
N CYS A 59 23.21 -0.08 16.47
CA CYS A 59 23.07 -0.79 15.19
C CYS A 59 21.70 -1.45 14.96
N HIS A 60 20.96 -1.79 16.03
CA HIS A 60 19.64 -2.41 15.89
C HIS A 60 18.50 -1.39 15.87
N ILE A 61 18.74 -0.17 16.34
CA ILE A 61 17.75 0.91 16.30
C ILE A 61 17.55 1.38 14.86
N ASP A 62 18.62 1.55 14.08
CA ASP A 62 18.53 1.94 12.67
C ASP A 62 17.71 0.92 11.86
N ASP A 63 17.97 -0.38 12.04
CA ASP A 63 17.18 -1.46 11.41
C ASP A 63 15.70 -1.40 11.81
N ALA A 64 15.40 -1.11 13.09
CA ALA A 64 14.04 -0.99 13.57
C ALA A 64 13.32 0.26 13.02
N VAL A 65 14.05 1.38 12.88
CA VAL A 65 13.53 2.63 12.29
C VAL A 65 13.25 2.44 10.80
N GLU A 66 14.15 1.80 10.06
CA GLU A 66 13.94 1.50 8.64
C GLU A 66 12.74 0.57 8.44
N ALA A 67 12.62 -0.47 9.27
CA ALA A 67 11.47 -1.38 9.25
C ALA A 67 10.13 -0.73 9.61
N MET A 68 10.14 0.48 10.17
CA MET A 68 8.94 1.29 10.42
C MET A 68 8.54 2.18 9.25
N LEU A 69 9.40 2.32 8.22
CA LEU A 69 9.01 2.91 6.95
C LEU A 69 8.17 1.88 6.18
N THR A 70 6.94 2.26 5.80
CA THR A 70 5.98 1.34 5.15
C THR A 70 5.56 1.81 3.75
N PRO A 71 6.51 1.97 2.80
CA PRO A 71 6.23 2.49 1.46
C PRO A 71 5.26 1.65 0.63
N ALA A 72 5.27 0.31 0.76
CA ALA A 72 4.32 -0.58 0.09
C ALA A 72 2.91 -0.42 0.66
N THR A 73 2.78 -0.25 1.98
CA THR A 73 1.51 0.12 2.62
C THR A 73 1.01 1.47 2.12
N ASP A 74 1.89 2.48 2.03
CA ASP A 74 1.52 3.81 1.52
C ASP A 74 1.04 3.77 0.06
N ALA A 75 1.76 3.04 -0.79
CA ALA A 75 1.40 2.81 -2.18
C ALA A 75 0.06 2.07 -2.30
N PHE A 76 -0.14 1.02 -1.49
CA PHE A 76 -1.41 0.28 -1.44
C PHE A 76 -2.57 1.19 -1.02
N LEU A 77 -2.40 2.01 0.01
CA LEU A 77 -3.44 2.93 0.46
C LEU A 77 -3.73 4.03 -0.57
N ALA A 78 -2.70 4.51 -1.28
CA ALA A 78 -2.86 5.45 -2.38
C ALA A 78 -3.73 4.86 -3.51
N GLU A 79 -3.47 3.60 -3.87
CA GLU A 79 -4.26 2.87 -4.87
C GLU A 79 -5.70 2.66 -4.41
N VAL A 80 -5.92 2.20 -3.16
CA VAL A 80 -7.27 2.01 -2.61
C VAL A 80 -8.07 3.31 -2.62
N ARG A 81 -7.44 4.44 -2.26
CA ARG A 81 -8.09 5.76 -2.32
C ARG A 81 -8.44 6.15 -3.77
N ALA A 82 -7.54 5.90 -4.71
CA ALA A 82 -7.76 6.18 -6.13
C ALA A 82 -8.93 5.37 -6.69
N GLN A 83 -8.99 4.07 -6.39
CA GLN A 83 -10.10 3.20 -6.76
C GLN A 83 -11.43 3.65 -6.13
N GLY A 84 -11.40 4.11 -4.88
CA GLY A 84 -12.58 4.67 -4.22
C GLY A 84 -13.19 5.86 -4.97
N VAL A 85 -12.34 6.74 -5.49
CA VAL A 85 -12.74 7.90 -6.29
C VAL A 85 -13.31 7.47 -7.65
N GLU A 86 -12.66 6.52 -8.30
CA GLU A 86 -13.12 5.96 -9.58
C GLU A 86 -14.50 5.31 -9.43
N MET A 87 -14.67 4.44 -8.42
CA MET A 87 -15.96 3.81 -8.09
C MET A 87 -17.05 4.82 -7.73
N PHE A 88 -16.71 5.92 -7.06
CA PHE A 88 -17.66 6.99 -6.78
C PHE A 88 -18.12 7.68 -8.07
N SER A 89 -17.20 7.94 -9.01
CA SER A 89 -17.53 8.60 -10.29
C SER A 89 -18.47 7.76 -11.15
N GLU A 90 -18.40 6.43 -11.08
CA GLU A 90 -19.29 5.52 -11.81
C GLU A 90 -20.77 5.68 -11.39
N LYS A 91 -21.04 6.15 -10.16
CA LYS A 91 -22.41 6.40 -9.67
C LYS A 91 -23.12 7.53 -10.42
N PHE A 92 -22.38 8.39 -11.13
CA PHE A 92 -22.96 9.49 -11.91
C PHE A 92 -23.48 9.06 -13.29
N GLY A 93 -23.40 7.76 -13.63
CA GLY A 93 -23.89 7.25 -14.91
C GLY A 93 -23.07 7.76 -16.09
N GLY A 94 -23.70 8.05 -17.22
CA GLY A 94 -23.03 8.61 -18.40
C GLY A 94 -24.01 9.29 -19.35
N GLY A 95 -23.48 10.04 -20.31
CA GLY A 95 -24.28 10.65 -21.37
C GLY A 95 -24.76 12.08 -21.09
N THR A 96 -24.39 12.66 -19.95
CA THR A 96 -24.58 14.11 -19.70
C THR A 96 -23.22 14.82 -19.59
N PRO A 97 -23.14 16.11 -19.95
CA PRO A 97 -21.92 16.90 -19.77
C PRO A 97 -21.41 16.87 -18.32
N LEU A 98 -22.32 16.91 -17.34
CA LEU A 98 -21.98 16.85 -15.92
C LEU A 98 -21.37 15.49 -15.54
N SER A 99 -22.00 14.38 -15.96
CA SER A 99 -21.47 13.03 -15.66
C SER A 99 -20.10 12.78 -16.30
N ASN A 100 -19.85 13.33 -17.49
CA ASN A 100 -18.55 13.21 -18.15
C ASN A 100 -17.49 14.03 -17.43
N LEU A 101 -17.80 15.27 -17.05
CA LEU A 101 -16.89 16.12 -16.27
C LEU A 101 -16.52 15.48 -14.92
N VAL A 102 -17.49 14.89 -14.21
CA VAL A 102 -17.23 14.21 -12.93
C VAL A 102 -16.26 13.03 -13.11
N LYS A 103 -16.40 12.25 -14.20
CA LYS A 103 -15.49 11.14 -14.50
C LYS A 103 -14.08 11.60 -14.83
N GLU A 104 -13.95 12.66 -15.63
CA GLU A 104 -12.64 13.24 -15.96
C GLU A 104 -11.93 13.76 -14.71
N VAL A 105 -12.62 14.55 -13.89
CA VAL A 105 -12.07 15.08 -12.63
C VAL A 105 -11.72 13.96 -11.66
N ALA A 106 -12.54 12.91 -11.57
CA ALA A 106 -12.28 11.75 -10.74
C ALA A 106 -11.04 10.98 -11.20
N ALA A 107 -10.89 10.76 -12.51
CA ALA A 107 -9.72 10.10 -13.09
C ALA A 107 -8.43 10.91 -12.82
N ASP A 108 -8.47 12.23 -13.01
CA ASP A 108 -7.35 13.12 -12.70
C ASP A 108 -6.99 13.10 -11.20
N PHE A 109 -8.00 13.10 -10.33
CA PHE A 109 -7.78 13.05 -8.89
C PHE A 109 -7.23 11.69 -8.44
N ALA A 110 -7.75 10.59 -8.97
CA ALA A 110 -7.23 9.24 -8.74
C ALA A 110 -5.76 9.11 -9.19
N ALA A 111 -5.40 9.68 -10.35
CA ALA A 111 -4.02 9.72 -10.82
C ALA A 111 -3.09 10.54 -9.90
N LYS A 112 -3.59 11.62 -9.27
CA LYS A 112 -2.82 12.39 -8.27
C LYS A 112 -2.63 11.59 -6.97
N LEU A 113 -3.65 10.87 -6.52
CA LEU A 113 -3.55 10.00 -5.34
C LEU A 113 -2.48 8.94 -5.52
N ARG A 114 -2.43 8.27 -6.68
CA ARG A 114 -1.39 7.26 -7.00
C ARG A 114 0.03 7.83 -7.00
N LYS A 115 0.19 9.12 -7.34
CA LYS A 115 1.49 9.81 -7.33
C LYS A 115 1.92 10.27 -5.93
N GLY A 116 1.11 10.03 -4.90
CA GLY A 116 1.43 10.44 -3.53
C GLY A 116 1.41 11.96 -3.31
N VAL A 117 0.70 12.72 -4.15
CA VAL A 117 0.58 14.17 -3.94
C VAL A 117 -0.31 14.40 -2.72
N ALA A 118 0.26 14.97 -1.65
CA ALA A 118 -0.49 15.43 -0.49
C ALA A 118 -1.59 16.41 -0.95
N GLN A 119 -2.80 16.23 -0.41
CA GLN A 119 -3.87 17.23 -0.51
C GLN A 119 -3.44 18.55 0.14
#